data_AF-A0A133KLC9-F1
#
_entry.id   AF-A0A133KLC9-F1
#
_cell.length_a   1.000
_cell.length_b   1.000
_cell.length_c   1.000
_cell.angle_alpha   90.00
_cell.angle_beta   90.00
_cell.angle_gamma   90.00
#
_symmetry.space_group_name_H-M   'P 1'
#
loop_
_entity.id
_entity.type
_entity.pdbx_description
1 polymer ?
#
loop_
_entity_poly.entity_id
_entity_poly.type
_entity_poly.pdbx_seq_one_letter_code
_entity_poly.pdbx_strand_id
1 'polypeptide(L)'
;HGVADDIDVIVTGGPVDTAFSGGSVWAEEPRLAATLRAWVHGGGALIGVGQPSAQQFQGRFFQLADVLGVDEERHQTLSVDKYFPAVTPEHFITADVHLGEGVLQGFLDAGYRKPLSGCGGGQAIGELGGIDFGEPIADTFPVNEDVTLLRADGGQVQLAVNEYGKGRGVYVSGLPYSAANARLLERALFWASHNEGKYAAYSSSNPECEVAVFDKSGCYCVVNNTDRAQSTYVERGDGRIERIELAPSGIAWRTI
;
A
#
# COMPACT_ATOMS: atom_id res chain seq x y z
N HIS A 1 14.67 0.67 19.26
CA HIS A 1 14.59 1.85 18.39
C HIS A 1 13.68 2.97 18.92
N GLY A 2 13.01 2.83 20.07
CA GLY A 2 12.04 3.84 20.55
C GLY A 2 10.59 3.55 20.14
N VAL A 3 10.42 2.63 19.18
CA VAL A 3 9.18 1.90 18.89
C VAL A 3 9.13 0.65 19.78
N ALA A 4 7.94 0.27 20.25
CA ALA A 4 7.73 -0.94 21.06
C ALA A 4 7.98 -2.21 20.23
N ASP A 5 8.51 -3.26 20.88
CA ASP A 5 9.01 -4.47 20.20
C ASP A 5 7.89 -5.36 19.63
N ASP A 6 6.64 -5.13 20.04
CA ASP A 6 5.45 -5.86 19.59
C ASP A 6 4.74 -5.22 18.38
N ILE A 7 5.23 -4.06 17.92
CA ILE A 7 4.68 -3.37 16.74
C ILE A 7 5.34 -3.92 15.48
N ASP A 8 4.54 -4.47 14.56
CA ASP A 8 4.99 -4.90 13.23
C ASP A 8 5.00 -3.75 12.21
N VAL A 9 3.93 -2.94 12.20
CA VAL A 9 3.71 -1.89 11.19
C VAL A 9 3.31 -0.57 11.84
N ILE A 10 3.92 0.53 11.41
CA ILE A 10 3.47 1.89 11.70
C ILE A 10 2.79 2.48 10.46
N VAL A 11 1.64 3.11 10.67
CA VAL A 11 0.94 3.88 9.63
C VAL A 11 1.00 5.36 9.96
N THR A 12 1.40 6.18 9.01
CA THR A 12 1.30 7.64 9.06
C THR A 12 0.54 8.13 7.84
N GLY A 13 -0.37 9.08 8.00
CA GLY A 13 -1.11 9.57 6.84
C GLY A 13 -2.02 10.74 7.11
N GLY A 14 -2.54 11.27 6.02
CA GLY A 14 -3.36 12.49 6.00
C GLY A 14 -2.67 13.63 5.23
N PRO A 15 -3.36 14.76 5.06
CA PRO A 15 -2.81 15.94 4.40
C PRO A 15 -1.69 16.60 5.20
N VAL A 16 -0.80 17.33 4.52
CA VAL A 16 0.24 18.16 5.15
C VAL A 16 -0.35 19.13 6.17
N ASP A 17 0.41 19.48 7.21
CA ASP A 17 0.02 20.43 8.27
C ASP A 17 -1.26 20.05 9.03
N THR A 18 -1.50 18.75 9.19
CA THR A 18 -2.56 18.22 10.05
C THR A 18 -1.98 17.47 11.24
N ALA A 19 -2.79 17.29 12.28
CA ALA A 19 -2.42 16.45 13.42
C ALA A 19 -2.12 14.99 13.03
N PHE A 20 -2.65 14.52 11.88
CA PHE A 20 -2.48 13.14 11.41
C PHE A 20 -1.16 12.92 10.66
N SER A 21 -0.75 13.88 9.83
CA SER A 21 0.56 13.85 9.17
C SER A 21 1.68 14.31 10.08
N GLY A 22 1.41 15.18 11.05
CA GLY A 22 2.32 15.62 12.11
C GLY A 22 2.90 17.04 11.96
N GLY A 23 2.86 17.63 10.76
CA GLY A 23 3.34 19.00 10.50
C GLY A 23 4.82 19.21 10.83
N SER A 24 5.15 20.31 11.50
CA SER A 24 6.54 20.75 11.73
C SER A 24 7.39 19.82 12.60
N VAL A 25 6.78 18.85 13.30
CA VAL A 25 7.51 17.86 14.12
C VAL A 25 8.58 17.12 13.32
N TRP A 26 8.37 16.93 12.02
CA TRP A 26 9.34 16.25 11.14
C TRP A 26 10.62 17.06 10.89
N ALA A 27 10.57 18.39 11.09
CA ALA A 27 11.74 19.27 11.02
C ALA A 27 12.27 19.63 12.41
N GLU A 28 11.38 19.85 13.38
CA GLU A 28 11.72 20.29 14.73
C GLU A 28 12.31 19.17 15.59
N GLU A 29 11.89 17.92 15.38
CA GLU A 29 12.32 16.75 16.14
C GLU A 29 13.04 15.73 15.25
N PRO A 30 14.33 15.96 14.89
CA PRO A 30 15.07 15.10 13.97
C PRO A 30 15.23 13.65 14.47
N ARG A 31 15.09 13.43 15.78
CA ARG A 31 15.08 12.10 16.38
C ARG A 31 13.90 11.25 15.94
N LEU A 32 12.76 11.85 15.56
CA LEU A 32 11.58 11.13 15.08
C LEU A 32 11.89 10.38 13.79
N ALA A 33 12.36 11.09 12.76
CA ALA A 33 12.71 10.48 11.48
C ALA A 33 13.89 9.48 11.63
N ALA A 34 14.90 9.82 12.44
CA ALA A 34 16.02 8.90 12.71
C ALA A 34 15.58 7.60 13.41
N THR A 35 14.63 7.69 14.34
CA THR A 35 14.03 6.54 15.04
C THR A 35 13.32 5.63 14.05
N LEU A 36 12.44 6.18 13.22
CA LEU A 36 11.66 5.40 12.25
C LEU A 36 12.56 4.79 11.17
N ARG A 37 13.55 5.52 10.66
CA ARG A 37 14.56 4.98 9.74
C ARG A 37 15.30 3.80 10.35
N ALA A 38 15.84 3.96 11.56
CA ALA A 38 16.59 2.89 12.21
C ALA A 38 15.72 1.66 12.49
N TRP A 39 14.45 1.86 12.88
CA TRP A 39 13.50 0.79 13.12
C TRP A 39 13.12 0.04 11.83
N VAL A 40 12.78 0.74 10.75
CA VAL A 40 12.49 0.10 9.45
C VAL A 40 13.74 -0.61 8.92
N HIS A 41 14.90 0.03 8.98
CA HIS A 41 16.16 -0.61 8.57
C HIS A 41 16.45 -1.91 9.31
N GLY A 42 15.99 -2.01 10.57
CA GLY A 42 16.10 -3.20 11.41
C GLY A 42 15.07 -4.31 11.14
N GLY A 43 14.03 -4.05 10.35
CA GLY A 43 12.97 -5.01 10.04
C GLY A 43 11.54 -4.51 10.28
N GLY A 44 11.36 -3.29 10.78
CA GLY A 44 10.03 -2.68 10.93
C GLY A 44 9.39 -2.33 9.58
N ALA A 45 8.08 -2.12 9.58
CA ALA A 45 7.32 -1.76 8.39
C ALA A 45 6.68 -0.37 8.52
N LEU A 46 6.81 0.46 7.47
CA LEU A 46 6.18 1.79 7.44
C LEU A 46 5.21 1.88 6.26
N ILE A 47 3.97 2.26 6.54
CA ILE A 47 2.97 2.61 5.51
C ILE A 47 2.66 4.10 5.60
N GLY A 48 2.83 4.79 4.48
CA GLY A 48 2.52 6.21 4.32
C GLY A 48 1.28 6.41 3.44
N VAL A 49 0.28 7.16 3.92
CA VAL A 49 -0.96 7.43 3.15
C VAL A 49 -1.17 8.94 2.91
N GLY A 50 -1.36 9.34 1.65
CA GLY A 50 -1.58 10.75 1.29
C GLY A 50 -0.27 11.55 1.27
N GLN A 51 -0.10 12.42 2.27
CA GLN A 51 1.11 13.23 2.45
C GLN A 51 1.84 12.83 3.75
N PRO A 52 2.32 11.57 3.84
CA PRO A 52 2.96 11.04 5.03
C PRO A 52 4.28 11.75 5.30
N SER A 53 4.56 12.06 6.56
CA SER A 53 5.79 12.77 6.96
C SER A 53 6.04 14.10 6.23
N ALA A 54 4.98 14.74 5.72
CA ALA A 54 5.12 15.93 4.90
C ALA A 54 5.51 17.15 5.73
N GLN A 55 6.66 17.73 5.38
CA GLN A 55 7.15 19.00 5.88
C GLN A 55 8.25 19.46 4.90
N GLN A 56 8.13 20.65 4.30
CA GLN A 56 9.21 21.14 3.43
C GLN A 56 10.47 21.42 4.26
N PHE A 57 11.47 20.55 4.18
CA PHE A 57 12.68 20.65 4.97
C PHE A 57 13.85 19.89 4.31
N GLN A 58 15.06 20.48 4.38
CA GLN A 58 16.29 19.91 3.83
C GLN A 58 16.20 19.40 2.38
N GLY A 59 15.46 20.12 1.53
CA GLY A 59 15.36 19.81 0.10
C GLY A 59 14.45 18.63 -0.25
N ARG A 60 13.62 18.14 0.69
CA ARG A 60 12.60 17.12 0.47
C ARG A 60 11.28 17.54 1.09
N PHE A 61 10.18 16.95 0.62
CA PHE A 61 8.86 17.24 1.18
C PHE A 61 8.41 16.15 2.14
N PHE A 62 8.33 14.91 1.71
CA PHE A 62 8.11 13.77 2.61
C PHE A 62 9.44 13.44 3.30
N GLN A 63 9.50 13.69 4.61
CA GLN A 63 10.74 13.54 5.38
C GLN A 63 11.20 12.08 5.51
N LEU A 64 10.32 11.11 5.25
CA LEU A 64 10.62 9.68 5.16
C LEU A 64 10.50 9.11 3.72
N ALA A 65 10.58 9.95 2.68
CA ALA A 65 10.52 9.49 1.30
C ALA A 65 11.65 8.51 0.92
N ASP A 66 12.76 8.47 1.68
CA ASP A 66 13.82 7.46 1.49
C ASP A 66 13.37 6.06 1.95
N VAL A 67 12.47 6.01 2.94
CA VAL A 67 11.86 4.77 3.41
C VAL A 67 10.71 4.37 2.49
N LEU A 68 9.82 5.31 2.18
CA LEU A 68 8.59 5.07 1.41
C LEU A 68 8.85 4.88 -0.10
N GLY A 69 10.00 5.32 -0.61
CA GLY A 69 10.33 5.28 -2.04
C GLY A 69 9.64 6.36 -2.88
N VAL A 70 8.79 7.19 -2.29
CA VAL A 70 8.01 8.22 -3.00
C VAL A 70 8.15 9.55 -2.29
N ASP A 71 8.26 10.64 -3.07
CA ASP A 71 8.18 12.02 -2.61
C ASP A 71 7.15 12.78 -3.47
N GLU A 72 6.82 14.00 -3.07
CA GLU A 72 5.88 14.89 -3.79
C GLU A 72 6.62 16.12 -4.32
N GLU A 73 6.49 16.40 -5.62
CA GLU A 73 7.07 17.61 -6.21
C GLU A 73 6.32 18.86 -5.72
N ARG A 74 7.07 19.89 -5.33
CA ARG A 74 6.53 21.15 -4.78
C ARG A 74 6.83 22.35 -5.68
N HIS A 75 7.04 22.08 -6.97
CA HIS A 75 7.50 23.02 -7.99
C HIS A 75 8.89 23.64 -7.71
N GLN A 76 9.65 23.05 -6.80
CA GLN A 76 11.00 23.52 -6.42
C GLN A 76 12.10 22.71 -7.11
N THR A 77 11.77 21.50 -7.58
CA THR A 77 12.73 20.56 -8.17
C THR A 77 12.35 20.17 -9.61
N LEU A 78 11.62 21.03 -10.32
CA LEU A 78 11.24 20.81 -11.72
C LEU A 78 12.45 20.72 -12.67
N SER A 79 13.58 21.34 -12.31
CA SER A 79 14.84 21.22 -13.06
C SER A 79 15.53 19.86 -12.86
N VAL A 80 15.02 19.02 -11.95
CA VAL A 80 15.48 17.65 -11.73
C VAL A 80 14.52 16.71 -12.43
N ASP A 81 14.98 16.12 -13.54
CA ASP A 81 14.23 15.10 -14.27
C ASP A 81 13.87 13.91 -13.36
N LYS A 82 12.62 13.45 -13.44
CA LYS A 82 12.12 12.30 -12.67
C LYS A 82 12.03 11.07 -13.58
N TYR A 83 12.64 9.96 -13.18
CA TYR A 83 12.64 8.72 -13.94
C TYR A 83 11.83 7.66 -13.20
N PHE A 84 10.80 7.15 -13.87
CA PHE A 84 9.88 6.16 -13.31
C PHE A 84 10.30 4.77 -13.80
N PRO A 85 10.54 3.79 -12.90
CA PRO A 85 10.70 2.41 -13.32
C PRO A 85 9.39 1.86 -13.87
N ALA A 86 9.46 0.75 -14.61
CA ALA A 86 8.27 0.11 -15.14
C ALA A 86 7.32 -0.32 -14.01
N VAL A 87 6.02 -0.13 -14.22
CA VAL A 87 5.00 -0.59 -13.27
C VAL A 87 5.02 -2.10 -13.20
N THR A 88 4.93 -2.64 -11.99
CA THR A 88 4.78 -4.08 -11.70
C THR A 88 3.29 -4.37 -11.48
N PRO A 89 2.56 -4.82 -12.52
CA PRO A 89 1.10 -4.98 -12.43
C PRO A 89 0.69 -6.13 -11.50
N GLU A 90 1.51 -7.19 -11.46
CA GLU A 90 1.29 -8.39 -10.65
C GLU A 90 2.20 -8.36 -9.42
N HIS A 91 1.61 -8.25 -8.24
CA HIS A 91 2.33 -8.20 -6.97
C HIS A 91 1.46 -8.77 -5.84
N PHE A 92 2.07 -9.21 -4.74
CA PHE A 92 1.35 -9.75 -3.58
C PHE A 92 0.25 -8.81 -3.06
N ILE A 93 0.54 -7.50 -3.01
CA ILE A 93 -0.39 -6.47 -2.55
C ILE A 93 -1.59 -6.34 -3.48
N THR A 94 -1.38 -6.41 -4.80
CA THR A 94 -2.41 -6.19 -5.82
C THR A 94 -3.05 -7.49 -6.31
N ALA A 95 -2.80 -8.63 -5.68
CA ALA A 95 -3.26 -9.95 -6.14
C ALA A 95 -4.78 -10.10 -6.21
N ASP A 96 -5.53 -9.38 -5.37
CA ASP A 96 -7.01 -9.40 -5.37
C ASP A 96 -7.62 -8.22 -6.17
N VAL A 97 -6.80 -7.48 -6.91
CA VAL A 97 -7.29 -6.38 -7.76
C VAL A 97 -7.75 -6.93 -9.09
N HIS A 98 -9.05 -6.82 -9.37
CA HIS A 98 -9.64 -7.29 -10.61
C HIS A 98 -9.56 -6.22 -11.70
N LEU A 99 -8.80 -6.50 -12.75
CA LEU A 99 -8.77 -5.69 -13.97
C LEU A 99 -9.82 -6.21 -14.97
N GLY A 100 -10.42 -5.29 -15.73
CA GLY A 100 -11.30 -5.66 -16.84
C GLY A 100 -10.54 -6.41 -17.94
N GLU A 101 -11.27 -7.18 -18.75
CA GLU A 101 -10.69 -7.93 -19.87
C GLU A 101 -9.92 -6.98 -20.82
N GLY A 102 -8.69 -7.35 -21.17
CA GLY A 102 -7.83 -6.58 -22.07
C GLY A 102 -7.17 -5.33 -21.48
N VAL A 103 -7.54 -4.90 -20.26
CA VAL A 103 -6.98 -3.68 -19.63
C VAL A 103 -5.46 -3.80 -19.46
N LEU A 104 -4.98 -4.92 -18.90
CA LEU A 104 -3.54 -5.13 -18.69
C LEU A 104 -2.78 -5.13 -20.02
N GLN A 105 -3.28 -5.83 -21.04
CA GLN A 105 -2.61 -5.89 -22.34
C GLN A 105 -2.57 -4.51 -22.99
N GLY A 106 -3.68 -3.76 -22.95
CA GLY A 106 -3.73 -2.39 -23.47
C GLY A 106 -2.77 -1.45 -22.75
N PHE A 107 -2.62 -1.58 -21.44
CA PHE A 107 -1.62 -0.84 -20.65
C PHE A 107 -0.18 -1.17 -21.09
N LEU A 108 0.14 -2.46 -21.23
CA LEU A 108 1.47 -2.90 -21.67
C LEU A 108 1.79 -2.46 -23.11
N ASP A 109 0.82 -2.52 -24.01
CA ASP A 109 0.96 -2.11 -25.42
C ASP A 109 1.14 -0.59 -25.57
N ALA A 110 0.51 0.21 -24.70
CA ALA A 110 0.66 1.67 -24.69
C ALA A 110 2.11 2.09 -24.39
N GLY A 111 2.83 1.30 -23.57
CA GLY A 111 4.22 1.51 -23.24
C GLY A 111 4.47 2.74 -22.36
N TYR A 112 5.72 3.21 -22.38
CA TYR A 112 6.22 4.24 -21.47
C TYR A 112 6.81 5.43 -22.22
N ARG A 113 6.71 6.62 -21.62
CA ARG A 113 7.30 7.85 -22.15
C ARG A 113 8.81 7.72 -22.21
N LYS A 114 9.38 8.06 -23.37
CA LYS A 114 10.84 8.10 -23.56
C LYS A 114 11.43 9.32 -22.83
N PRO A 115 12.68 9.24 -22.35
CA PRO A 115 13.39 10.38 -21.78
C PRO A 115 13.33 11.61 -22.69
N LEU A 116 12.93 12.75 -22.12
CA LEU A 116 12.87 14.04 -22.79
C LEU A 116 13.34 15.14 -21.84
N SER A 117 14.17 16.06 -22.35
CA SER A 117 14.77 17.16 -21.59
C SER A 117 13.73 17.95 -20.79
N GLY A 118 13.86 17.98 -19.46
CA GLY A 118 12.96 18.71 -18.56
C GLY A 118 11.61 18.04 -18.33
N CYS A 119 11.44 16.78 -18.77
CA CYS A 119 10.21 15.99 -18.60
C CYS A 119 10.48 14.63 -17.93
N GLY A 120 11.74 14.31 -17.63
CA GLY A 120 12.13 12.98 -17.18
C GLY A 120 11.77 11.88 -18.18
N GLY A 121 11.34 10.72 -17.68
CA GLY A 121 10.91 9.59 -18.51
C GLY A 121 10.38 8.41 -17.71
N GLY A 122 9.88 7.39 -18.42
CA GLY A 122 9.43 6.14 -17.81
C GLY A 122 8.00 6.17 -17.26
N GLN A 123 7.29 7.29 -17.34
CA GLN A 123 5.87 7.32 -16.97
C GLN A 123 5.04 6.53 -17.98
N ALA A 124 4.05 5.76 -17.53
CA ALA A 124 3.17 5.02 -18.42
C ALA A 124 2.38 5.98 -19.34
N ILE A 125 2.17 5.58 -20.59
CA ILE A 125 1.39 6.35 -21.56
C ILE A 125 -0.12 6.15 -21.33
N GLY A 126 -0.52 4.92 -20.99
CA GLY A 126 -1.88 4.56 -20.57
C GLY A 126 -2.00 4.44 -19.05
N GLU A 127 -3.22 4.18 -18.59
CA GLU A 127 -3.54 3.96 -17.17
C GLU A 127 -3.87 2.48 -16.94
N LEU A 128 -3.34 1.89 -15.88
CA LEU A 128 -3.65 0.52 -15.47
C LEU A 128 -4.95 0.48 -14.67
N GLY A 129 -5.15 1.45 -13.76
CA GLY A 129 -6.37 1.59 -12.97
C GLY A 129 -6.71 0.37 -12.09
N GLY A 130 -8.01 0.15 -11.90
CA GLY A 130 -8.56 -0.97 -11.13
C GLY A 130 -8.59 -0.77 -9.61
N ILE A 131 -8.10 0.36 -9.10
CA ILE A 131 -8.11 0.71 -7.67
C ILE A 131 -8.61 2.15 -7.54
N ASP A 132 -9.55 2.39 -6.63
CA ASP A 132 -9.97 3.73 -6.26
C ASP A 132 -9.07 4.25 -5.14
N PHE A 133 -8.20 5.21 -5.47
CA PHE A 133 -7.32 5.88 -4.50
C PHE A 133 -7.93 7.17 -3.92
N GLY A 134 -9.16 7.53 -4.29
CA GLY A 134 -9.81 8.75 -3.83
C GLY A 134 -9.18 10.02 -4.39
N GLU A 135 -9.04 11.02 -3.53
CA GLU A 135 -8.47 12.32 -3.92
C GLU A 135 -6.99 12.18 -4.32
N PRO A 136 -6.57 12.75 -5.46
CA PRO A 136 -5.21 12.62 -5.93
C PRO A 136 -4.23 13.43 -5.07
N ILE A 137 -3.05 12.86 -4.84
CA ILE A 137 -1.87 13.63 -4.43
C ILE A 137 -1.08 13.94 -5.70
N ALA A 138 -1.09 15.21 -6.08
CA ALA A 138 -0.48 15.65 -7.34
C ALA A 138 1.04 15.47 -7.32
N ASP A 139 1.59 15.13 -8.48
CA ASP A 139 3.03 15.17 -8.75
C ASP A 139 3.92 14.32 -7.81
N THR A 140 3.37 13.22 -7.30
CA THR A 140 4.14 12.20 -6.59
C THR A 140 5.06 11.45 -7.55
N PHE A 141 6.30 11.18 -7.13
CA PHE A 141 7.31 10.56 -7.98
C PHE A 141 8.19 9.58 -7.19
N PRO A 142 8.71 8.51 -7.84
CA PRO A 142 9.66 7.61 -7.20
C PRO A 142 11.00 8.30 -6.99
N VAL A 143 11.59 8.09 -5.82
CA VAL A 143 12.83 8.79 -5.41
C VAL A 143 14.08 8.24 -6.10
N ASN A 144 13.99 7.04 -6.66
CA ASN A 144 14.96 6.38 -7.53
C ASN A 144 14.26 5.24 -8.31
N GLU A 145 14.98 4.58 -9.21
CA GLU A 145 14.45 3.51 -10.07
C GLU A 145 14.44 2.11 -9.41
N ASP A 146 14.95 1.96 -8.19
CA ASP A 146 14.88 0.70 -7.43
C ASP A 146 13.51 0.50 -6.75
N VAL A 147 12.72 1.57 -6.63
CA VAL A 147 11.36 1.55 -6.07
C VAL A 147 10.44 0.74 -6.97
N THR A 148 9.64 -0.15 -6.38
CA THR A 148 8.66 -0.92 -7.15
C THR A 148 7.34 -0.15 -7.21
N LEU A 149 7.00 0.34 -8.40
CA LEU A 149 5.72 1.00 -8.66
C LEU A 149 4.63 -0.05 -8.92
N LEU A 150 3.59 -0.08 -8.08
CA LEU A 150 2.42 -0.95 -8.28
C LEU A 150 1.31 -0.23 -9.04
N ARG A 151 1.17 1.08 -8.84
CA ARG A 151 0.32 1.99 -9.64
C ARG A 151 1.00 3.35 -9.77
N ALA A 152 1.13 3.81 -11.01
CA ALA A 152 1.68 5.14 -11.34
C ALA A 152 0.99 5.74 -12.58
N ASP A 153 -0.34 5.79 -12.52
CA ASP A 153 -1.22 6.29 -13.55
C ASP A 153 -1.16 7.83 -13.63
N GLY A 154 -1.44 8.39 -14.81
CA GLY A 154 -1.47 9.85 -15.01
C GLY A 154 -0.10 10.54 -14.87
N GLY A 155 1.00 9.80 -14.78
CA GLY A 155 2.35 10.37 -14.61
C GLY A 155 2.71 10.74 -13.17
N GLN A 156 1.99 10.21 -12.19
CA GLN A 156 2.24 10.35 -10.76
C GLN A 156 2.05 9.01 -10.06
N VAL A 157 2.57 8.84 -8.84
CA VAL A 157 2.53 7.56 -8.10
C VAL A 157 1.31 7.46 -7.20
N GLN A 158 0.54 6.37 -7.29
CA GLN A 158 -0.58 6.08 -6.37
C GLN A 158 -0.23 4.97 -5.38
N LEU A 159 0.54 3.98 -5.79
CA LEU A 159 0.93 2.85 -4.95
C LEU A 159 2.36 2.41 -5.28
N ALA A 160 3.23 2.43 -4.30
CA ALA A 160 4.61 1.99 -4.45
C ALA A 160 5.10 1.26 -3.21
N VAL A 161 6.09 0.40 -3.41
CA VAL A 161 6.78 -0.30 -2.34
C VAL A 161 8.29 -0.18 -2.48
N ASN A 162 8.98 -0.19 -1.35
CA ASN A 162 10.41 0.04 -1.28
C ASN A 162 11.03 -0.83 -0.19
N GLU A 163 12.13 -1.51 -0.52
CA GLU A 163 12.95 -2.24 0.45
C GLU A 163 13.88 -1.24 1.16
N TYR A 164 14.01 -1.33 2.48
CA TYR A 164 14.85 -0.44 3.28
C TYR A 164 15.56 -1.21 4.39
N GLY A 165 16.79 -1.66 4.09
CA GLY A 165 17.53 -2.54 4.99
C GLY A 165 16.87 -3.91 5.09
N LYS A 166 16.39 -4.26 6.28
CA LYS A 166 15.66 -5.51 6.54
C LYS A 166 14.14 -5.34 6.58
N GLY A 167 13.64 -4.11 6.46
CA GLY A 167 12.21 -3.80 6.49
C GLY A 167 11.78 -3.12 5.20
N ARG A 168 10.52 -2.68 5.17
CA ARG A 168 9.87 -2.16 3.96
C ARG A 168 9.07 -0.89 4.20
N GLY A 169 9.02 -0.06 3.18
CA GLY A 169 8.11 1.07 3.05
C GLY A 169 7.02 0.79 2.02
N VAL A 170 5.81 1.27 2.28
CA VAL A 170 4.70 1.30 1.32
C VAL A 170 4.13 2.71 1.26
N TYR A 171 3.98 3.26 0.07
CA TYR A 171 3.28 4.52 -0.17
C TYR A 171 1.93 4.25 -0.83
N VAL A 172 0.87 4.91 -0.35
CA VAL A 172 -0.47 4.93 -0.95
C VAL A 172 -0.95 6.38 -1.05
N SER A 173 -1.41 6.86 -2.20
CA SER A 173 -1.86 8.25 -2.34
C SER A 173 -3.18 8.53 -1.60
N GLY A 174 -4.04 7.53 -1.47
CA GLY A 174 -5.29 7.62 -0.71
C GLY A 174 -5.98 6.27 -0.68
N LEU A 175 -6.87 6.08 0.29
CA LEU A 175 -7.51 4.78 0.51
C LEU A 175 -8.96 4.93 1.01
N PRO A 176 -9.90 5.36 0.14
CA PRO A 176 -11.32 5.33 0.46
C PRO A 176 -11.75 3.94 0.91
N TYR A 177 -12.67 3.88 1.87
CA TYR A 177 -13.15 2.58 2.35
C TYR A 177 -13.96 1.86 1.27
N SER A 178 -13.53 0.64 0.96
CA SER A 178 -14.27 -0.39 0.23
C SER A 178 -13.72 -1.75 0.65
N ALA A 179 -14.45 -2.85 0.41
CA ALA A 179 -13.96 -4.20 0.71
C ALA A 179 -12.64 -4.50 -0.04
N ALA A 180 -12.53 -4.05 -1.30
CA ALA A 180 -11.32 -4.17 -2.09
C ALA A 180 -10.13 -3.38 -1.50
N ASN A 181 -10.36 -2.13 -1.07
CA ASN A 181 -9.30 -1.31 -0.47
C ASN A 181 -8.90 -1.78 0.94
N ALA A 182 -9.85 -2.33 1.71
CA ALA A 182 -9.54 -2.99 2.98
C ALA A 182 -8.60 -4.18 2.76
N ARG A 183 -8.89 -5.01 1.75
CA ARG A 183 -8.02 -6.12 1.34
C ARG A 183 -6.66 -5.66 0.81
N LEU A 184 -6.62 -4.56 0.05
CA LEU A 184 -5.37 -3.96 -0.43
C LEU A 184 -4.47 -3.54 0.75
N LEU A 185 -5.04 -2.87 1.76
CA LEU A 185 -4.31 -2.46 2.96
C LEU A 185 -3.89 -3.66 3.81
N GLU A 186 -4.76 -4.65 3.99
CA GLU A 186 -4.44 -5.91 4.68
C GLU A 186 -3.21 -6.56 4.06
N ARG A 187 -3.19 -6.76 2.73
CA ARG A 187 -2.04 -7.32 2.02
C ARG A 187 -0.79 -6.43 2.13
N ALA A 188 -0.95 -5.11 2.12
CA ALA A 188 0.17 -4.19 2.35
C ALA A 188 0.78 -4.35 3.75
N LEU A 189 -0.04 -4.55 4.80
CA LEU A 189 0.43 -4.80 6.16
C LEU A 189 1.25 -6.10 6.24
N PHE A 190 0.75 -7.20 5.68
CA PHE A 190 1.45 -8.49 5.65
C PHE A 190 2.74 -8.42 4.83
N TRP A 191 2.71 -7.77 3.66
CA TRP A 191 3.89 -7.64 2.82
C TRP A 191 4.95 -6.76 3.45
N ALA A 192 4.58 -5.59 3.97
CA ALA A 192 5.55 -4.64 4.53
C ALA A 192 6.27 -5.21 5.75
N SER A 193 5.61 -6.09 6.51
CA SER A 193 6.18 -6.75 7.69
C SER A 193 6.86 -8.10 7.40
N HIS A 194 7.08 -8.47 6.13
CA HIS A 194 7.65 -9.77 5.71
C HIS A 194 6.86 -10.99 6.23
N ASN A 195 5.53 -10.85 6.32
CA ASN A 195 4.62 -11.87 6.84
C ASN A 195 3.72 -12.48 5.74
N GLU A 196 4.09 -12.41 4.46
CA GLU A 196 3.29 -12.98 3.35
C GLU A 196 2.96 -14.46 3.58
N GLY A 197 3.88 -15.22 4.16
CA GLY A 197 3.67 -16.64 4.51
C GLY A 197 2.65 -16.88 5.63
N LYS A 198 2.23 -15.85 6.36
CA LYS A 198 1.19 -15.90 7.39
C LYS A 198 -0.18 -15.43 6.88
N TYR A 199 -0.24 -14.85 5.68
CA TYR A 199 -1.47 -14.27 5.14
C TYR A 199 -2.56 -15.32 4.87
N ALA A 200 -2.19 -16.49 4.36
CA ALA A 200 -3.16 -17.51 3.92
C ALA A 200 -4.02 -18.04 5.07
N ALA A 201 -3.43 -18.25 6.24
CA ALA A 201 -4.11 -18.81 7.40
C ALA A 201 -5.24 -17.88 7.88
N TYR A 202 -6.46 -18.40 7.84
CA TYR A 202 -7.70 -17.68 8.12
C TYR A 202 -7.94 -16.47 7.21
N SER A 203 -7.52 -16.57 5.95
CA SER A 203 -7.93 -15.61 4.91
C SER A 203 -9.21 -16.06 4.21
N SER A 204 -9.92 -15.09 3.64
CA SER A 204 -11.05 -15.30 2.73
C SER A 204 -10.61 -15.06 1.29
N SER A 205 -10.87 -16.02 0.40
CA SER A 205 -10.58 -15.86 -1.04
C SER A 205 -11.41 -14.75 -1.71
N ASN A 206 -12.55 -14.40 -1.12
CA ASN A 206 -13.40 -13.31 -1.58
C ASN A 206 -13.08 -12.02 -0.78
N PRO A 207 -12.64 -10.92 -1.42
CA PRO A 207 -12.36 -9.65 -0.74
C PRO A 207 -13.59 -9.04 -0.07
N GLU A 208 -14.80 -9.43 -0.48
CA GLU A 208 -16.07 -8.99 0.11
C GLU A 208 -16.47 -9.77 1.38
N CYS A 209 -15.63 -10.72 1.81
CA CYS A 209 -15.81 -11.49 3.05
C CYS A 209 -14.55 -11.43 3.93
N GLU A 210 -14.75 -11.41 5.24
CA GLU A 210 -13.68 -11.37 6.24
C GLU A 210 -13.81 -12.52 7.23
N VAL A 211 -12.68 -12.94 7.81
CA VAL A 211 -12.60 -14.01 8.80
C VAL A 211 -12.11 -13.43 10.12
N ALA A 212 -12.76 -13.78 11.22
CA ALA A 212 -12.29 -13.44 12.56
C ALA A 212 -12.08 -14.72 13.38
N VAL A 213 -10.90 -14.85 14.00
CA VAL A 213 -10.47 -16.04 14.74
C VAL A 213 -10.51 -15.76 16.24
N PHE A 214 -11.13 -16.66 16.99
CA PHE A 214 -11.26 -16.59 18.44
C PHE A 214 -10.60 -17.82 19.07
N ASP A 215 -9.27 -17.86 19.10
CA ASP A 215 -8.48 -19.01 19.55
C ASP A 215 -8.89 -19.52 20.93
N LYS A 216 -9.13 -18.61 21.89
CA LYS A 216 -9.55 -18.96 23.26
C LYS A 216 -10.89 -19.70 23.31
N SER A 217 -11.74 -19.48 22.31
CA SER A 217 -13.06 -20.09 22.20
C SER A 217 -13.07 -21.28 21.23
N GLY A 218 -11.96 -21.53 20.51
CA GLY A 218 -11.85 -22.60 19.52
C GLY A 218 -12.79 -22.41 18.32
N CYS A 219 -13.10 -21.18 17.93
CA CYS A 219 -14.00 -20.91 16.81
C CYS A 219 -13.50 -19.75 15.94
N TYR A 220 -13.97 -19.72 14.69
CA TYR A 220 -13.86 -18.58 13.81
C TYR A 220 -15.23 -18.26 13.20
N CYS A 221 -15.41 -17.01 12.78
CA CYS A 221 -16.56 -16.62 11.97
C CYS A 221 -16.12 -16.05 10.63
N VAL A 222 -17.03 -16.12 9.67
CA VAL A 222 -16.88 -15.52 8.34
C VAL A 222 -18.06 -14.61 8.11
N VAL A 223 -17.78 -13.35 7.79
CA VAL A 223 -18.76 -12.29 7.63
C VAL A 223 -18.80 -11.85 6.18
N ASN A 224 -20.02 -11.66 5.66
CA ASN A 224 -20.25 -11.03 4.36
C ASN A 224 -20.46 -9.52 4.55
N ASN A 225 -19.56 -8.71 3.99
CA ASN A 225 -19.56 -7.26 4.12
C ASN A 225 -20.48 -6.54 3.11
N THR A 226 -21.31 -7.30 2.39
CA THR A 226 -22.21 -6.78 1.33
C THR A 226 -23.67 -7.09 1.61
N ASP A 227 -24.56 -6.44 0.86
CA ASP A 227 -26.00 -6.70 0.83
C ASP A 227 -26.41 -7.76 -0.21
N ARG A 228 -25.44 -8.51 -0.75
CA ARG A 228 -25.65 -9.58 -1.75
C ARG A 228 -25.18 -10.91 -1.21
N ALA A 229 -25.69 -12.02 -1.76
CA ALA A 229 -25.16 -13.33 -1.42
C ALA A 229 -23.70 -13.45 -1.89
N GLN A 230 -22.86 -14.05 -1.06
CA GLN A 230 -21.43 -14.22 -1.33
C GLN A 230 -21.01 -15.66 -1.09
N SER A 231 -19.99 -16.09 -1.83
CA SER A 231 -19.28 -17.34 -1.57
C SER A 231 -17.80 -17.05 -1.36
N THR A 232 -17.16 -17.77 -0.45
CA THR A 232 -15.71 -17.66 -0.23
C THR A 232 -15.11 -19.02 0.12
N TYR A 233 -13.83 -19.19 -0.19
CA TYR A 233 -13.01 -20.26 0.34
C TYR A 233 -12.18 -19.71 1.50
N VAL A 234 -12.24 -20.38 2.65
CA VAL A 234 -11.40 -20.05 3.81
C VAL A 234 -10.37 -21.13 4.01
N GLU A 235 -9.09 -20.74 3.99
CA GLU A 235 -7.98 -21.60 4.38
C GLU A 235 -7.79 -21.50 5.90
N ARG A 236 -7.87 -22.63 6.61
CA ARG A 236 -7.72 -22.70 8.07
C ARG A 236 -6.24 -22.73 8.45
N GLY A 237 -5.96 -22.53 9.74
CA GLY A 237 -4.59 -22.65 10.28
C GLY A 237 -3.93 -24.03 10.11
N ASP A 238 -4.71 -25.08 9.83
CA ASP A 238 -4.21 -26.43 9.50
C ASP A 238 -4.06 -26.68 7.98
N GLY A 239 -4.26 -25.65 7.15
CA GLY A 239 -4.20 -25.70 5.69
C GLY A 239 -5.45 -26.29 5.01
N ARG A 240 -6.49 -26.68 5.76
CA ARG A 240 -7.74 -27.14 5.15
C ARG A 240 -8.53 -25.97 4.57
N ILE A 241 -9.09 -26.18 3.38
CA ILE A 241 -9.92 -25.19 2.70
C ILE A 241 -11.39 -25.60 2.81
N GLU A 242 -12.24 -24.69 3.27
CA GLU A 242 -13.70 -24.86 3.29
C GLU A 242 -14.37 -23.80 2.42
N ARG A 243 -15.34 -24.23 1.60
CA ARG A 243 -16.24 -23.32 0.89
C ARG A 243 -17.40 -22.92 1.79
N ILE A 244 -17.64 -21.62 1.92
CA ILE A 244 -18.70 -21.04 2.75
C ILE A 244 -19.60 -20.19 1.87
N GLU A 245 -20.90 -20.46 1.94
CA GLU A 245 -21.96 -19.66 1.32
C GLU A 245 -22.61 -18.77 2.39
N LEU A 246 -22.71 -17.48 2.09
CA LEU A 246 -23.25 -16.47 3.00
C LEU A 246 -24.42 -15.76 2.33
N ALA A 247 -25.54 -15.69 3.05
CA ALA A 247 -26.66 -14.82 2.68
C ALA A 247 -26.21 -13.33 2.67
N PRO A 248 -26.98 -12.43 2.05
CA PRO A 248 -26.82 -10.98 2.23
C PRO A 248 -26.58 -10.61 3.70
N SER A 249 -25.48 -9.90 3.97
CA SER A 249 -25.07 -9.47 5.32
C SER A 249 -24.96 -10.61 6.35
N GLY A 250 -24.76 -11.84 5.88
CA GLY A 250 -24.72 -13.04 6.69
C GLY A 250 -23.42 -13.24 7.47
N ILE A 251 -23.50 -14.07 8.51
CA ILE A 251 -22.36 -14.55 9.30
C ILE A 251 -22.45 -16.07 9.46
N ALA A 252 -21.33 -16.77 9.29
CA ALA A 252 -21.21 -18.20 9.53
C ALA A 252 -20.16 -18.49 10.59
N TRP A 253 -20.49 -19.34 11.56
CA TRP A 253 -19.57 -19.80 12.61
C TRP A 253 -19.05 -21.21 12.32
N ARG A 254 -17.80 -21.46 12.69
CA ARG A 254 -17.10 -22.75 12.56
C ARG A 254 -16.19 -23.00 13.75
N THR A 255 -15.91 -24.27 14.02
CA THR A 255 -14.97 -24.71 15.05
C THR A 255 -13.57 -24.88 14.45
N ILE A 256 -12.55 -24.46 15.20
CA ILE A 256 -11.12 -24.62 14.87
C ILE A 256 -10.65 -26.05 15.12
#